data_AF-A0A383WIH9-F1
#
_entry.id   AF-A0A383WIH9-F1
#
_cell.length_a   1.000
_cell.length_b   1.000
_cell.length_c   1.000
_cell.angle_alpha   90.00
_cell.angle_beta   90.00
_cell.angle_gamma   90.00
#
_symmetry.space_group_name_H-M   'P 1'
#
loop_
_entity.id
_entity.type
_entity.pdbx_description
1 polymer ?
#
loop_
_entity_poly.entity_id
_entity_poly.type
_entity_poly.pdbx_seq_one_letter_code
_entity_poly.pdbx_strand_id
1 'polypeptide(L)'
;MISSLGTAGRSAACRTNSSSGSSSSRLQAASLPLHSRLAGRHAPSVTQRLRSQTTCRSTTAAAQHLALHIGETTIQLPFSPAQAQQLDAELAKLLQTFADKQAAKRPKRWDMMEVCFKGPEAGSGLELLELFCNPNAHATAFDAKLLVTIQAAGGLKVMSEGRLSAIKADLDAYLASQ
;
A
#
# COMPACT_ATOMS: atom_id res chain seq x y z
N MET A 1 -35.82 38.06 32.84
CA MET A 1 -36.95 38.19 31.89
C MET A 1 -36.57 37.48 30.60
N ILE A 2 -37.40 36.48 30.23
CA ILE A 2 -37.72 35.92 28.90
C ILE A 2 -36.64 35.13 28.09
N SER A 3 -36.66 33.81 28.32
CA SER A 3 -36.90 32.67 27.40
C SER A 3 -36.58 32.72 25.89
N SER A 4 -35.93 31.66 25.38
CA SER A 4 -36.36 30.73 24.29
C SER A 4 -35.18 29.82 23.89
N LEU A 5 -35.13 28.50 24.18
CA LEU A 5 -35.83 27.32 23.61
C LEU A 5 -35.73 27.17 22.08
N GLY A 6 -35.01 26.14 21.64
CA GLY A 6 -34.98 25.64 20.26
C GLY A 6 -34.49 24.19 20.23
N THR A 7 -35.41 23.28 19.89
CA THR A 7 -35.37 21.82 20.07
C THR A 7 -34.96 21.07 18.79
N ALA A 8 -34.27 19.95 19.00
CA ALA A 8 -34.12 18.71 18.24
C ALA A 8 -34.43 18.61 16.72
N GLY A 9 -33.53 17.91 16.02
CA GLY A 9 -33.82 17.16 14.80
C GLY A 9 -32.92 15.92 14.69
N ARG A 10 -33.44 14.75 15.07
CA ARG A 10 -32.90 13.42 14.71
C ARG A 10 -33.58 12.97 13.41
N SER A 11 -32.88 12.26 12.53
CA SER A 11 -33.19 10.86 12.17
C SER A 11 -32.70 10.47 10.77
N ALA A 12 -32.31 9.20 10.68
CA ALA A 12 -31.67 8.47 9.60
C ALA A 12 -32.53 8.21 8.36
N ALA A 13 -31.87 7.89 7.23
CA ALA A 13 -32.31 6.81 6.34
C ALA A 13 -31.15 6.28 5.48
N CYS A 14 -30.85 4.99 5.68
CA CYS A 14 -30.13 4.12 4.76
C CYS A 14 -31.02 3.74 3.55
N ARG A 15 -30.34 3.32 2.46
CA ARG A 15 -30.71 2.35 1.39
C ARG A 15 -30.64 2.96 0.00
N THR A 16 -30.24 2.29 -1.08
CA THR A 16 -29.56 1.00 -1.37
C THR A 16 -29.21 1.13 -2.85
N ASN A 17 -27.99 0.80 -3.26
CA ASN A 17 -27.62 0.76 -4.67
C ASN A 17 -27.91 -0.65 -5.23
N SER A 18 -28.77 -0.72 -6.25
CA SER A 18 -29.19 -1.96 -6.90
C SER A 18 -28.61 -2.00 -8.31
N SER A 19 -27.60 -2.84 -8.55
CA SER A 19 -27.19 -3.19 -9.91
C SER A 19 -26.53 -4.57 -9.94
N SER A 20 -27.29 -5.58 -10.35
CA SER A 20 -26.72 -6.84 -10.83
C SER A 20 -27.55 -7.31 -12.02
N GLY A 21 -26.98 -7.12 -13.20
CA GLY A 21 -27.51 -7.57 -14.48
C GLY A 21 -27.31 -9.06 -14.69
N SER A 22 -28.28 -9.62 -15.37
CA SER A 22 -28.44 -11.02 -15.79
C SER A 22 -27.45 -11.47 -16.88
N SER A 23 -27.41 -12.80 -17.05
CA SER A 23 -27.18 -13.60 -18.28
C SER A 23 -25.88 -14.42 -18.22
N SER A 24 -25.91 -15.74 -17.97
CA SER A 24 -26.53 -16.86 -18.71
C SER A 24 -25.75 -17.26 -19.97
N SER A 25 -25.56 -18.58 -20.15
CA SER A 25 -25.02 -19.32 -21.32
C SER A 25 -23.54 -19.75 -21.21
N ARG A 26 -23.10 -20.93 -21.65
CA ARG A 26 -23.73 -22.15 -22.15
C ARG A 26 -22.59 -23.19 -22.33
N LEU A 27 -22.96 -24.44 -22.08
CA LEU A 27 -22.35 -25.76 -22.35
C LEU A 27 -21.36 -25.94 -23.53
N GLN A 28 -20.68 -27.10 -23.45
CA GLN A 28 -20.05 -27.94 -24.51
C GLN A 28 -18.61 -27.60 -24.91
N ALA A 29 -17.74 -28.53 -25.31
CA ALA A 29 -17.60 -29.99 -25.19
C ALA A 29 -16.31 -30.39 -25.96
N ALA A 30 -15.68 -31.48 -25.52
CA ALA A 30 -15.04 -32.53 -26.33
C ALA A 30 -13.65 -32.36 -27.01
N SER A 31 -12.89 -33.46 -26.85
CA SER A 31 -12.09 -34.20 -27.84
C SER A 31 -10.58 -33.96 -27.99
N LEU A 32 -9.82 -34.95 -27.48
CA LEU A 32 -8.53 -35.48 -27.97
C LEU A 32 -8.72 -36.15 -29.36
N PRO A 33 -7.69 -36.40 -30.22
CA PRO A 33 -6.59 -37.37 -29.97
C PRO A 33 -5.22 -37.13 -30.65
N LEU A 34 -4.31 -38.05 -30.33
CA LEU A 34 -2.95 -38.30 -30.85
C LEU A 34 -2.82 -38.28 -32.39
N HIS A 35 -1.60 -38.04 -32.89
CA HIS A 35 -0.87 -38.99 -33.74
C HIS A 35 0.62 -38.62 -33.92
N SER A 36 1.41 -39.67 -34.04
CA SER A 36 2.88 -39.74 -34.07
C SER A 36 3.44 -39.68 -35.50
N ARG A 37 4.71 -39.26 -35.66
CA ARG A 37 5.83 -39.99 -36.33
C ARG A 37 6.87 -39.11 -37.06
N LEU A 38 8.12 -39.34 -36.66
CA LEU A 38 9.34 -39.64 -37.45
C LEU A 38 9.88 -38.68 -38.54
N ALA A 39 11.10 -38.21 -38.22
CA ALA A 39 12.33 -38.28 -39.02
C ALA A 39 12.49 -37.41 -40.29
N GLY A 40 13.45 -36.48 -40.20
CA GLY A 40 14.10 -35.85 -41.35
C GLY A 40 15.47 -35.31 -40.97
N ARG A 41 16.53 -36.01 -41.37
CA ARG A 41 17.93 -35.59 -41.30
C ARG A 41 18.15 -34.39 -42.23
N HIS A 42 18.87 -33.35 -41.78
CA HIS A 42 19.79 -32.56 -42.62
C HIS A 42 20.61 -31.59 -41.76
N ALA A 43 21.93 -31.82 -41.70
CA ALA A 43 22.95 -30.78 -41.56
C ALA A 43 23.47 -30.45 -42.98
N PRO A 44 24.36 -29.46 -43.22
CA PRO A 44 24.97 -28.47 -42.32
C PRO A 44 24.84 -27.02 -42.85
N SER A 45 25.11 -26.02 -42.01
CA SER A 45 25.80 -24.77 -42.41
C SER A 45 25.94 -23.86 -41.20
N VAL A 46 27.16 -23.86 -40.65
CA VAL A 46 27.60 -22.92 -39.63
C VAL A 46 27.91 -21.61 -40.35
N THR A 47 26.93 -20.71 -40.36
CA THR A 47 27.16 -19.28 -40.62
C THR A 47 27.02 -18.57 -39.28
N GLN A 48 28.16 -18.32 -38.65
CA GLN A 48 28.27 -17.62 -37.39
C GLN A 48 27.90 -16.15 -37.61
N ARG A 49 26.59 -15.85 -37.62
CA ARG A 49 26.10 -14.47 -37.48
C ARG A 49 26.58 -13.98 -36.11
N LEU A 50 27.49 -13.00 -36.11
CA LEU A 50 27.73 -12.15 -34.96
C LEU A 50 26.37 -11.56 -34.54
N ARG A 51 25.77 -12.17 -33.52
CA ARG A 51 24.66 -11.58 -32.79
C ARG A 51 25.28 -10.44 -32.01
N SER A 52 25.08 -9.22 -32.51
CA SER A 52 25.21 -8.01 -31.71
C SER A 52 24.37 -8.21 -30.47
N GLN A 53 25.04 -8.54 -29.35
CA GLN A 53 24.41 -8.58 -28.05
C GLN A 53 24.18 -7.13 -27.67
N THR A 54 23.08 -6.57 -28.17
CA THR A 54 22.48 -5.40 -27.55
C THR A 54 22.01 -5.88 -26.19
N THR A 55 22.87 -5.75 -25.19
CA THR A 55 22.47 -5.86 -23.79
C THR A 55 21.51 -4.71 -23.54
N CYS A 56 20.22 -4.99 -23.72
CA CYS A 56 19.18 -4.20 -23.09
C CYS A 56 19.50 -4.26 -21.60
N ARG A 57 20.12 -3.20 -21.07
CA ARG A 57 20.07 -2.89 -19.65
C ARG A 57 18.59 -2.68 -19.34
N SER A 58 17.89 -3.76 -19.03
CA SER A 58 16.79 -3.70 -18.07
C SER A 58 17.44 -3.19 -16.80
N THR A 59 17.32 -1.88 -16.55
CA THR A 59 17.63 -1.29 -15.27
C THR A 59 16.61 -1.86 -14.30
N THR A 60 16.87 -3.06 -13.79
CA THR A 60 16.21 -3.54 -12.59
C THR A 60 16.71 -2.61 -11.50
N ALA A 61 15.97 -1.53 -11.25
CA ALA A 61 16.21 -0.68 -10.09
C ALA A 61 16.29 -1.64 -8.90
N ALA A 62 17.44 -1.68 -8.22
CA ALA A 62 17.61 -2.54 -7.06
C ALA A 62 16.45 -2.24 -6.12
N ALA A 63 15.62 -3.25 -5.84
CA ALA A 63 14.47 -3.08 -4.96
C ALA A 63 15.00 -2.67 -3.59
N GLN A 64 14.83 -1.39 -3.24
CA GLN A 64 15.23 -0.86 -1.96
C GLN A 64 14.21 -1.28 -0.92
N HIS A 65 14.70 -1.59 0.28
CA HIS A 65 13.86 -2.11 1.36
C HIS A 65 13.69 -1.03 2.42
N LEU A 66 12.44 -0.71 2.75
CA LEU A 66 12.11 0.07 3.94
C LEU A 66 12.09 -0.87 5.14
N ALA A 67 12.90 -0.55 6.15
CA ALA A 67 12.92 -1.27 7.42
C ALA A 67 12.06 -0.52 8.45
N LEU A 68 10.94 -1.10 8.86
CA LEU A 68 10.06 -0.55 9.88
C LEU A 68 10.30 -1.22 11.23
N HIS A 69 10.73 -0.45 12.22
CA HIS A 69 10.92 -0.88 13.60
C HIS A 69 9.64 -0.64 14.39
N ILE A 70 8.85 -1.70 14.56
CA ILE A 70 7.54 -1.68 15.20
C ILE A 70 7.61 -2.46 16.52
N GLY A 71 7.80 -1.74 17.63
CA GLY A 71 7.98 -2.35 18.94
C GLY A 71 9.27 -3.18 18.98
N GLU A 72 9.14 -4.48 19.23
CA GLU A 72 10.25 -5.45 19.25
C GLU A 72 10.46 -6.14 17.90
N THR A 73 9.68 -5.76 16.88
CA THR A 73 9.72 -6.38 15.56
C THR A 73 10.33 -5.43 14.53
N THR A 74 11.07 -5.99 13.57
CA THR A 74 11.56 -5.26 12.40
C THR A 74 10.97 -5.91 11.16
N ILE A 75 10.31 -5.12 10.32
CA ILE A 75 9.70 -5.59 9.08
C ILE A 75 10.39 -4.90 7.92
N GLN A 76 11.01 -5.69 7.04
CA GLN A 76 11.60 -5.18 5.81
C GLN A 76 10.66 -5.47 4.64
N LEU A 77 10.38 -4.44 3.85
CA LEU A 77 9.49 -4.54 2.70
C LEU A 77 10.05 -3.76 1.52
N PRO A 78 9.86 -4.24 0.28
CA PRO A 78 10.24 -3.49 -0.91
C PRO A 78 9.39 -2.22 -0.99
N PHE A 79 10.04 -1.07 -1.14
CA PHE A 79 9.35 0.21 -1.17
C PHE A 79 9.98 1.12 -2.23
N SER A 80 9.18 1.94 -2.91
CA SER A 80 9.72 2.85 -3.90
C SER A 80 10.09 4.21 -3.28
N PRO A 81 11.14 4.90 -3.77
CA PRO A 81 11.50 6.23 -3.27
C PRO A 81 10.37 7.26 -3.42
N ALA A 82 9.59 7.17 -4.50
CA ALA A 82 8.43 8.05 -4.72
C ALA A 82 7.34 7.84 -3.64
N GLN A 83 7.05 6.59 -3.29
CA GLN A 83 6.10 6.28 -2.21
C GLN A 83 6.64 6.75 -0.84
N ALA A 84 7.96 6.64 -0.61
CA ALA A 84 8.58 7.16 0.60
C ALA A 84 8.45 8.68 0.73
N GLN A 85 8.66 9.43 -0.35
CA GLN A 85 8.43 10.88 -0.35
C GLN A 85 6.96 11.23 -0.11
N GLN A 86 6.03 10.48 -0.70
CA GLN A 86 4.60 10.68 -0.46
C GLN A 86 4.24 10.39 1.01
N LEU A 87 4.76 9.29 1.58
CA LEU A 87 4.54 8.97 2.99
C LEU A 87 5.11 10.06 3.90
N ASP A 88 6.29 10.59 3.60
CA ASP A 88 6.92 11.66 4.37
C ASP A 88 6.04 12.91 4.41
N ALA A 89 5.47 13.30 3.26
CA ALA A 89 4.54 14.41 3.17
C ALA A 89 3.26 14.18 4.00
N GLU A 90 2.70 12.98 4.00
CA GLU A 90 1.53 12.64 4.83
C GLU A 90 1.87 12.66 6.33
N LEU A 91 3.03 12.13 6.73
CA LEU A 91 3.49 12.20 8.12
C LEU A 91 3.75 13.64 8.57
N ALA A 92 4.27 14.49 7.69
CA ALA A 92 4.45 15.91 7.97
C ALA A 92 3.11 16.63 8.22
N LYS A 93 2.08 16.34 7.41
CA LYS A 93 0.71 16.86 7.64
C LYS A 93 0.14 16.37 8.97
N LEU A 94 0.37 15.11 9.33
CA LEU A 94 -0.07 14.57 10.62
C LEU A 94 0.63 15.28 11.80
N LEU A 95 1.94 15.51 11.70
CA LEU A 95 2.69 16.28 12.71
C LEU A 95 2.16 17.72 12.83
N GLN A 96 1.86 18.38 11.71
CA GLN A 96 1.23 19.69 11.72
C GLN A 96 -0.15 19.65 12.40
N THR A 97 -0.94 18.61 12.15
CA THR A 97 -2.24 18.40 12.82
C THR A 97 -2.09 18.33 14.35
N PHE A 98 -1.03 17.67 14.85
CA PHE A 98 -0.73 17.66 16.28
C PHE A 98 -0.26 19.03 16.80
N ALA A 99 0.52 19.79 16.03
CA ALA A 99 0.92 21.15 16.41
C ALA A 99 -0.30 22.07 16.53
N ASP A 100 -1.20 22.02 15.54
CA ASP A 100 -2.45 22.79 15.54
C ASP A 100 -3.37 22.37 16.70
N LYS A 101 -3.40 21.07 17.01
CA LYS A 101 -4.12 20.52 18.17
C LYS A 101 -3.60 21.11 19.49
N GLN A 102 -2.29 21.26 19.65
CA GLN A 102 -1.71 21.85 20.86
C GLN A 102 -1.98 23.35 20.96
N ALA A 103 -2.03 24.06 19.83
CA ALA A 103 -2.34 25.49 19.79
C ALA A 103 -3.85 25.81 19.96
N ALA A 104 -4.73 24.82 19.77
CA ALA A 104 -6.16 25.02 19.79
C ALA A 104 -6.69 25.33 21.21
N LYS A 105 -7.31 26.51 21.36
CA LYS A 105 -7.94 26.94 22.63
C LYS A 105 -9.29 26.27 22.92
N ARG A 106 -9.88 25.60 21.93
CA ARG A 106 -11.19 24.95 22.03
C ARG A 106 -11.10 23.51 21.56
N PRO A 107 -11.83 22.57 22.19
CA PRO A 107 -11.92 21.20 21.73
C PRO A 107 -12.42 21.18 20.28
N LYS A 108 -11.61 20.65 19.38
CA LYS A 108 -11.93 20.43 17.97
C LYS A 108 -11.58 18.98 17.63
N ARG A 109 -12.43 18.36 16.80
CA ARG A 109 -12.13 17.06 16.20
C ARG A 109 -11.23 17.25 14.98
N TRP A 110 -10.17 16.48 14.91
CA TRP A 110 -9.19 16.49 13.83
C TRP A 110 -9.45 15.34 12.86
N ASP A 111 -9.08 15.53 11.60
CA ASP A 111 -9.23 14.52 10.57
C ASP A 111 -8.25 13.36 10.80
N MET A 112 -8.68 12.16 10.44
CA MET A 112 -7.85 10.95 10.54
C MET A 112 -6.89 10.88 9.36
N MET A 113 -5.68 10.37 9.60
CA MET A 113 -4.74 10.06 8.52
C MET A 113 -4.93 8.61 8.10
N GLU A 114 -5.08 8.39 6.80
CA GLU A 114 -5.07 7.06 6.18
C GLU A 114 -4.29 7.15 4.88
N VAL A 115 -3.28 6.31 4.72
CA VAL A 115 -2.47 6.25 3.50
C VAL A 115 -2.23 4.80 3.10
N CYS A 116 -2.44 4.52 1.81
CA CYS A 116 -2.37 3.18 1.25
C CYS A 116 -1.42 3.16 0.04
N PHE A 117 -0.44 2.27 0.10
CA PHE A 117 0.55 2.05 -0.95
C PHE A 117 0.44 0.61 -1.45
N LYS A 118 0.29 0.45 -2.77
CA LYS A 118 0.41 -0.86 -3.41
C LYS A 118 1.88 -1.21 -3.59
N GLY A 119 2.19 -2.50 -3.62
CA GLY A 119 3.54 -2.96 -3.93
C GLY A 119 4.09 -2.34 -5.23
N PRO A 120 5.41 -2.12 -5.32
CA PRO A 120 6.02 -1.44 -6.47
C PRO A 120 5.82 -2.22 -7.77
N GLU A 121 5.81 -3.55 -7.71
CA GLU A 121 5.61 -4.43 -8.86
C GLU A 121 4.83 -5.69 -8.45
N ALA A 122 4.11 -6.28 -9.41
CA ALA A 122 3.44 -7.56 -9.21
C ALA A 122 4.48 -8.65 -8.89
N GLY A 123 4.29 -9.35 -7.76
CA GLY A 123 5.24 -10.36 -7.30
C GLY A 123 6.46 -9.82 -6.54
N SER A 124 6.50 -8.52 -6.20
CA SER A 124 7.57 -7.94 -5.37
C SER A 124 7.61 -8.49 -3.93
N GLY A 125 6.57 -9.19 -3.49
CA GLY A 125 6.45 -9.71 -2.13
C GLY A 125 5.58 -8.82 -1.23
N LEU A 126 5.33 -7.55 -1.62
CA LEU A 126 4.38 -6.65 -0.97
C LEU A 126 3.17 -6.46 -1.88
N GLU A 127 1.96 -6.66 -1.35
CA GLU A 127 0.71 -6.32 -2.04
C GLU A 127 0.17 -4.97 -1.58
N LEU A 128 0.16 -4.74 -0.26
CA LEU A 128 -0.35 -3.52 0.34
C LEU A 128 0.45 -3.14 1.59
N LEU A 129 0.78 -1.85 1.69
CA LEU A 129 1.14 -1.19 2.94
C LEU A 129 0.09 -0.10 3.22
N GLU A 130 -0.57 -0.18 4.37
CA GLU A 130 -1.54 0.80 4.83
C GLU A 130 -1.12 1.32 6.20
N LEU A 131 -1.18 2.63 6.38
CA LEU A 131 -0.92 3.29 7.66
C LEU A 131 -2.12 4.15 8.02
N PHE A 132 -2.61 3.95 9.24
CA PHE A 132 -3.72 4.70 9.80
C PHE A 132 -3.33 5.36 11.12
N CYS A 133 -3.72 6.62 11.32
CA CYS A 133 -3.58 7.31 12.59
C CYS A 133 -4.82 8.15 12.91
N ASN A 134 -5.32 8.02 14.14
CA ASN A 134 -6.36 8.88 14.67
C ASN A 134 -5.74 9.90 15.64
N PRO A 135 -5.50 11.16 15.22
CA PRO A 135 -4.91 12.17 16.10
C PRO A 135 -5.80 12.55 17.29
N ASN A 136 -7.08 12.18 17.28
CA ASN A 136 -7.98 12.41 18.41
C ASN A 136 -7.75 11.42 19.58
N ALA A 137 -7.13 10.26 19.32
CA ALA A 137 -6.89 9.22 20.33
C ALA A 137 -5.63 9.46 21.19
N HIS A 138 -4.78 10.40 20.80
CA HIS A 138 -3.48 10.67 21.42
C HIS A 138 -3.39 12.12 21.89
N ALA A 139 -2.76 12.40 23.02
CA ALA A 139 -2.68 13.76 23.54
C ALA A 139 -1.70 14.62 22.69
N THR A 140 -0.59 14.02 22.27
CA THR A 140 0.50 14.66 21.54
C THR A 140 1.02 13.78 20.40
N ALA A 141 1.90 14.31 19.56
CA ALA A 141 2.56 13.53 18.52
C ALA A 141 3.52 12.47 19.10
N PHE A 142 4.03 12.67 20.32
CA PHE A 142 5.03 11.79 20.94
C PHE A 142 4.44 10.47 21.40
N ASP A 143 3.20 10.48 21.90
CA ASP A 143 2.43 9.29 22.29
C ASP A 143 1.60 8.71 21.14
N ALA A 144 1.67 9.31 19.94
CA ALA A 144 0.90 8.88 18.79
C ALA A 144 1.38 7.51 18.26
N LYS A 145 0.40 6.64 17.99
CA LYS A 145 0.62 5.36 17.33
C LYS A 145 -0.01 5.34 15.95
N LEU A 146 0.63 4.65 15.02
CA LEU A 146 0.07 4.29 13.73
C LEU A 146 -0.28 2.82 13.74
N LEU A 147 -1.49 2.50 13.27
CA LEU A 147 -1.83 1.15 12.89
C LEU A 147 -1.25 0.88 11.50
N VAL A 148 -0.29 -0.03 11.44
CA VAL A 148 0.40 -0.44 10.22
C VAL A 148 -0.14 -1.79 9.78
N THR A 149 -0.70 -1.83 8.57
CA THR A 149 -1.18 -3.04 7.93
C THR A 149 -0.29 -3.37 6.74
N ILE A 150 0.29 -4.56 6.74
CA ILE A 150 1.14 -5.06 5.67
C ILE A 150 0.50 -6.34 5.12
N GLN A 151 0.28 -6.40 3.82
CA GLN A 151 -0.16 -7.60 3.12
C GLN A 151 0.93 -8.03 2.15
N ALA A 152 1.40 -9.26 2.31
CA ALA A 152 2.43 -9.84 1.46
C ALA A 152 1.82 -10.66 0.32
N ALA A 153 2.58 -10.81 -0.76
CA ALA A 153 2.22 -11.67 -1.88
C ALA A 153 2.13 -13.13 -1.37
N GLY A 154 0.92 -13.70 -1.38
CA GLY A 154 0.63 -15.00 -0.77
C GLY A 154 -0.38 -14.96 0.37
N GLY A 155 -0.94 -13.79 0.69
CA GLY A 155 -2.09 -13.64 1.59
C GLY A 155 -1.74 -13.53 3.08
N LEU A 156 -0.45 -13.46 3.43
CA LEU A 156 -0.04 -13.12 4.79
C LEU A 156 -0.37 -11.65 5.08
N LYS A 157 -1.18 -11.40 6.11
CA LYS A 157 -1.51 -10.06 6.60
C LYS A 157 -0.96 -9.87 8.01
N VAL A 158 -0.16 -8.84 8.19
CA VAL A 158 0.37 -8.40 9.49
C VAL A 158 -0.29 -7.06 9.83
N MET A 159 -0.82 -6.94 11.04
CA MET A 159 -1.32 -5.69 11.59
C MET A 159 -0.61 -5.42 12.90
N SER A 160 0.03 -4.28 13.02
CA SER A 160 0.81 -3.92 14.20
C SER A 160 0.74 -2.42 14.50
N GLU A 161 1.02 -2.02 15.72
CA GLU A 161 1.05 -0.62 16.14
C GLU A 161 2.48 -0.12 16.28
N GLY A 162 2.85 0.93 15.56
CA GLY A 162 4.17 1.58 15.65
C GLY A 162 4.08 2.99 16.21
N ARG A 163 5.12 3.45 16.91
CA ARG A 163 5.22 4.85 17.34
C ARG A 163 5.47 5.76 16.13
N LEU A 164 4.78 6.89 16.06
CA LEU A 164 4.94 7.88 14.98
C LEU A 164 6.39 8.32 14.82
N SER A 165 7.07 8.61 15.92
CA SER A 165 8.48 9.02 15.90
C SER A 165 9.42 7.94 15.35
N ALA A 166 9.17 6.66 15.65
CA ALA A 166 9.98 5.55 15.15
C ALA A 166 9.78 5.36 13.64
N ILE A 167 8.51 5.32 13.19
CA ILE A 167 8.19 5.19 11.77
C ILE A 167 8.74 6.37 10.95
N LYS A 168 8.66 7.59 11.48
CA LYS A 168 9.24 8.76 10.82
C LYS A 168 10.77 8.66 10.72
N ALA A 169 11.44 8.24 11.79
CA ALA A 169 12.90 8.06 11.78
C ALA A 169 13.36 6.98 10.79
N ASP A 170 12.62 5.87 10.70
CA ASP A 170 12.88 4.80 9.73
C ASP A 170 12.75 5.30 8.29
N LEU A 171 11.70 6.10 8.03
CA LEU A 171 11.48 6.71 6.72
C LEU A 171 12.58 7.71 6.36
N ASP A 172 13.00 8.54 7.32
CA ASP A 172 14.09 9.50 7.14
C ASP A 172 15.41 8.79 6.83
N ALA A 173 15.70 7.70 7.55
CA ALA A 173 16.88 6.86 7.28
C ALA A 173 16.83 6.26 5.87
N TYR A 174 15.66 5.76 5.45
CA TYR A 174 15.45 5.22 4.11
C TYR A 174 15.62 6.27 3.00
N LEU A 175 15.12 7.48 3.21
CA LEU A 175 15.24 8.59 2.25
C LEU A 175 16.67 9.14 2.19
N ALA A 176 17.40 9.13 3.31
CA ALA A 176 18.81 9.54 3.36
C ALA A 176 19.74 8.52 2.68
N SER A 177 19.32 7.26 2.55
CA SER A 177 20.09 6.21 1.85
C SER A 177 19.85 6.15 0.35
N GLN A 178 19.01 7.04 -0.22
CA GLN A 178 18.74 7.12 -1.66
C GLN A 178 19.85 7.82 -2.45
#